data_AF-A0A1Y3BSU8-F1
#
_entry.id   AF-A0A1Y3BSU8-F1
#
_cell.length_a   1.000
_cell.length_b   1.000
_cell.length_c   1.000
_cell.angle_alpha   90.00
_cell.angle_beta   90.00
_cell.angle_gamma   90.00
#
_symmetry.space_group_name_H-M   'P 1'
#
loop_
_entity.id
_entity.type
_entity.pdbx_description
1 polymer ?
#
loop_
_entity_poly.entity_id
_entity_poly.type
_entity_poly.pdbx_seq_one_letter_code
_entity_poly.pdbx_strand_id
1 'polypeptide(L)'
;MSRIPIGIHCFLRKRFRTLNIYRLLVLLFTYLAYASYHLSRRPFSIVKSVLSCNNHTNTTNDNNCGWKPFNENDSETLLGLLDSAFLFAYAFGMFFSGFLAERCNLRYFLAMGMLFSGLLNWAIGLSYYYNIHSLGFFIIIQILSGKCNE
;
A
#
# COMPACT_ATOMS: atom_id res chain seq x y z
N MET A 1 -53.96 20.15 15.24
CA MET A 1 -52.76 19.31 14.99
C MET A 1 -53.01 18.49 13.74
N SER A 2 -52.52 18.94 12.58
CA SER A 2 -52.68 18.24 11.30
C SER A 2 -51.84 16.95 11.33
N ARG A 3 -52.50 15.78 11.33
CA ARG A 3 -51.82 14.48 11.21
C ARG A 3 -51.18 14.40 9.83
N ILE A 4 -49.87 14.43 9.81
CA ILE A 4 -49.06 14.21 8.61
C ILE A 4 -49.35 12.77 8.13
N PRO A 5 -49.68 12.55 6.85
CA PRO A 5 -50.04 11.22 6.36
C PRO A 5 -48.86 10.24 6.47
N ILE A 6 -49.16 9.00 6.87
CA ILE A 6 -48.20 7.90 7.13
C ILE A 6 -47.22 7.66 5.97
N GLY A 7 -47.64 7.91 4.72
CA GLY A 7 -46.77 7.81 3.54
C GLY A 7 -45.56 8.75 3.56
N ILE A 8 -45.71 9.97 4.09
CA ILE A 8 -44.61 10.94 4.21
C ILE A 8 -43.63 10.48 5.28
N HIS A 9 -44.11 9.83 6.35
CA HIS A 9 -43.25 9.30 7.39
C HIS A 9 -42.38 8.14 6.88
N CYS A 10 -42.93 7.27 6.03
CA CYS A 10 -42.18 6.20 5.37
C CYS A 10 -41.13 6.76 4.40
N PHE A 11 -41.48 7.77 3.59
CA PHE A 11 -40.56 8.41 2.66
C PHE A 11 -39.39 9.12 3.37
N LEU A 12 -39.68 9.90 4.42
CA LEU A 12 -38.66 10.55 5.24
C LEU A 12 -37.80 9.52 5.96
N ARG A 13 -38.38 8.44 6.52
CA ARG A 13 -37.62 7.36 7.17
C ARG A 13 -36.69 6.65 6.19
N LYS A 14 -37.15 6.38 4.96
CA LYS A 14 -36.32 5.78 3.90
C LYS A 14 -35.18 6.72 3.50
N ARG A 15 -35.47 8.02 3.31
CA ARG A 15 -34.48 9.05 2.97
C ARG A 15 -33.44 9.28 4.07
N PHE A 16 -33.86 9.36 5.33
CA PHE A 16 -32.95 9.45 6.50
C PHE A 16 -32.10 8.18 6.66
N ARG A 17 -32.67 7.00 6.41
CA ARG A 17 -31.92 5.74 6.44
C ARG A 17 -30.85 5.73 5.35
N THR A 18 -31.16 6.13 4.12
CA THR A 18 -30.16 6.21 3.05
C THR A 18 -29.08 7.27 3.36
N LEU A 19 -29.44 8.43 3.90
CA LEU A 19 -28.48 9.46 4.35
C LEU A 19 -27.54 8.96 5.46
N ASN A 20 -28.06 8.26 6.46
CA ASN A 20 -27.23 7.66 7.51
C ASN A 20 -26.36 6.52 6.98
N ILE A 21 -26.86 5.73 6.01
CA ILE A 21 -26.06 4.73 5.31
C ILE A 21 -24.92 5.41 4.55
N TYR A 22 -25.15 6.49 3.80
CA TYR A 22 -24.07 7.20 3.10
C TYR A 22 -23.05 7.80 4.08
N ARG A 23 -23.50 8.36 5.22
CA ARG A 23 -22.58 8.86 6.25
C ARG A 23 -21.73 7.74 6.85
N LEU A 24 -22.32 6.59 7.14
CA LEU A 24 -21.61 5.43 7.67
C LEU A 24 -20.68 4.82 6.62
N LEU A 25 -21.11 4.74 5.36
CA LEU A 25 -20.29 4.29 4.24
C LEU A 25 -19.07 5.19 4.05
N VAL A 26 -19.25 6.53 4.03
CA VAL A 26 -18.12 7.46 3.92
C VAL A 26 -17.15 7.27 5.08
N LEU A 27 -17.67 7.16 6.32
CA LEU A 27 -16.84 6.97 7.51
C LEU A 27 -16.05 5.65 7.45
N LEU A 28 -16.72 4.55 7.08
CA LEU A 28 -16.11 3.24 6.91
C LEU A 28 -15.08 3.23 5.76
N PHE A 29 -15.38 3.88 4.64
CA PHE A 29 -14.47 3.98 3.51
C PHE A 29 -13.22 4.80 3.86
N THR A 30 -13.37 5.92 4.57
CA THR A 30 -12.23 6.70 5.06
C THR A 30 -11.41 5.95 6.11
N TYR A 31 -12.07 5.20 6.99
CA TYR A 31 -11.39 4.39 8.00
C TYR A 31 -10.61 3.24 7.38
N LEU A 32 -11.21 2.52 6.44
CA LEU A 32 -10.54 1.45 5.69
C LEU A 32 -9.39 2.01 4.85
N ALA A 33 -9.58 3.13 4.15
CA ALA A 33 -8.52 3.76 3.39
C ALA A 33 -7.34 4.17 4.28
N TYR A 34 -7.60 4.75 5.44
CA TYR A 34 -6.58 5.09 6.44
C TYR A 34 -5.89 3.83 6.99
N ALA A 35 -6.65 2.78 7.34
CA ALA A 35 -6.10 1.53 7.80
C ALA A 35 -5.22 0.86 6.73
N SER A 36 -5.67 0.79 5.48
CA SER A 36 -4.92 0.25 4.33
C SER A 36 -3.65 1.05 4.07
N TYR A 37 -3.70 2.37 4.16
CA TYR A 37 -2.52 3.23 4.04
C TYR A 37 -1.48 2.91 5.13
N HIS A 38 -1.91 2.76 6.39
CA HIS A 38 -1.02 2.39 7.48
C HIS A 38 -0.50 0.94 7.37
N LEU A 39 -1.31 0.02 6.85
CA LEU A 39 -0.92 -1.37 6.60
C LEU A 39 0.16 -1.44 5.52
N SER A 40 0.05 -0.65 4.44
CA SER A 40 1.01 -0.62 3.33
C SER A 40 2.41 -0.12 3.73
N ARG A 41 2.57 0.47 4.93
CA ARG A 41 3.87 0.93 5.45
C ARG A 41 4.69 -0.17 6.13
N ARG A 42 4.11 -1.34 6.43
CA ARG A 42 4.80 -2.46 7.10
C ARG A 42 5.17 -3.71 6.28
N PRO A 43 4.72 -3.92 5.01
CA PRO A 43 4.96 -5.18 4.32
C PRO A 43 6.42 -5.33 3.92
N PHE A 44 7.12 -4.23 3.58
CA PHE A 44 8.52 -4.32 3.14
C PHE A 44 9.44 -4.91 4.21
N SER A 45 9.21 -4.58 5.50
CA SER A 45 9.95 -5.16 6.61
C SER A 45 9.70 -6.66 6.79
N ILE A 46 8.46 -7.12 6.52
CA ILE A 46 8.07 -8.53 6.61
C ILE A 46 8.64 -9.33 5.43
N VAL A 47 8.67 -8.73 4.24
CA VAL A 47 9.19 -9.40 3.04
C VAL A 47 10.71 -9.61 3.16
N LYS A 48 11.45 -8.69 3.79
CA LYS A 48 12.89 -8.89 4.06
C LYS A 48 13.20 -10.15 4.86
N SER A 49 12.43 -10.44 5.91
CA SER A 49 12.68 -11.63 6.75
C SER A 49 12.36 -12.95 6.04
N VAL A 50 11.56 -12.91 4.97
CA VAL A 50 11.26 -14.09 4.13
C VAL A 50 12.25 -14.20 2.96
N LEU A 51 12.84 -13.08 2.52
CA LEU A 51 13.82 -13.02 1.44
C LEU A 51 15.25 -13.32 1.89
N SER A 52 15.66 -12.89 3.09
CA SER A 52 17.00 -13.17 3.65
C SER A 52 16.92 -14.37 4.60
N CYS A 53 17.68 -15.42 4.28
CA CYS A 53 17.81 -16.59 5.14
C CYS A 53 18.87 -16.37 6.21
N ASN A 54 18.49 -15.65 7.26
CA ASN A 54 19.37 -15.43 8.39
C ASN A 54 19.27 -16.59 9.39
N ASN A 55 19.80 -17.77 9.02
CA ASN A 55 19.97 -18.89 9.94
C ASN A 55 21.45 -19.22 10.08
N HIS A 56 22.11 -18.54 11.02
CA HIS A 56 23.33 -19.04 11.63
C HIS A 56 22.99 -20.25 12.52
N THR A 57 22.65 -21.38 11.92
CA THR A 57 22.81 -22.68 12.56
C THR A 57 23.38 -23.64 11.53
N ASN A 58 24.68 -23.92 11.70
CA ASN A 58 25.35 -25.06 11.09
C ASN A 58 24.49 -26.30 11.31
N THR A 59 23.75 -26.76 10.31
CA THR A 59 23.41 -28.17 10.07
C THR A 59 22.59 -28.29 8.80
N THR A 60 23.10 -29.13 7.90
CA THR A 60 22.42 -29.86 6.82
C THR A 60 21.81 -29.05 5.66
N ASN A 61 22.56 -28.98 4.55
CA ASN A 61 22.15 -29.34 3.18
C ASN A 61 20.75 -28.98 2.66
N ASP A 62 20.13 -27.88 3.09
CA ASP A 62 18.92 -27.36 2.47
C ASP A 62 19.25 -26.08 1.68
N ASN A 63 19.73 -26.25 0.44
CA ASN A 63 20.06 -25.18 -0.51
C ASN A 63 18.83 -24.38 -1.01
N ASN A 64 17.68 -24.47 -0.34
CA ASN A 64 16.38 -23.99 -0.80
C ASN A 64 15.75 -22.94 0.13
N CYS A 65 16.57 -22.21 0.89
CA CYS A 65 16.09 -21.09 1.68
C CYS A 65 16.32 -19.80 0.89
N GLY A 66 15.27 -19.19 0.35
CA GLY A 66 15.33 -17.83 -0.23
C GLY A 66 14.78 -17.74 -1.65
N TRP A 67 14.09 -16.63 -1.95
CA TRP A 67 13.57 -16.35 -3.29
C TRP A 67 14.63 -15.63 -4.12
N LYS A 68 14.99 -16.18 -5.29
CA LYS A 68 15.88 -15.49 -6.25
C LYS A 68 15.28 -14.12 -6.61
N PRO A 69 16.07 -13.04 -6.73
CA PRO A 69 17.54 -12.94 -6.72
C PRO A 69 18.16 -12.74 -5.31
N PHE A 70 17.40 -12.85 -4.23
CA PHE A 70 17.84 -12.54 -2.86
C PHE A 70 18.45 -13.73 -2.10
N ASN A 71 18.74 -14.85 -2.79
CA ASN A 71 19.29 -16.07 -2.21
C ASN A 71 20.83 -16.18 -2.40
N GLU A 72 21.45 -15.17 -3.03
CA GLU A 72 22.91 -15.13 -3.21
C GLU A 72 23.59 -14.59 -1.93
N ASN A 73 24.90 -14.84 -1.76
CA ASN A 73 25.69 -14.39 -0.60
C ASN A 73 25.65 -12.86 -0.37
N ASP A 74 25.26 -12.09 -1.39
CA ASP A 74 25.17 -10.63 -1.37
C ASP A 74 23.76 -10.09 -1.02
N SER A 75 22.85 -10.95 -0.55
CA SER A 75 21.44 -10.61 -0.26
C SER A 75 21.27 -9.40 0.66
N GLU A 76 22.08 -9.29 1.71
CA GLU A 76 22.06 -8.16 2.65
C GLU A 76 22.42 -6.83 1.97
N THR A 77 23.39 -6.84 1.05
CA THR A 77 23.76 -5.63 0.28
C THR A 77 22.66 -5.23 -0.70
N LEU A 78 21.95 -6.20 -1.27
CA LEU A 78 20.86 -6.00 -2.22
C LEU A 78 19.62 -5.41 -1.55
N LEU A 79 19.29 -5.92 -0.37
CA LEU A 79 18.22 -5.39 0.47
C LEU A 79 18.55 -3.97 0.94
N GLY A 80 19.81 -3.71 1.32
CA GLY A 80 20.28 -2.37 1.67
C GLY A 80 20.21 -1.38 0.50
N LEU A 81 20.52 -1.81 -0.72
CA LEU A 81 20.38 -0.99 -1.92
C LEU A 81 18.91 -0.67 -2.22
N LEU A 82 18.01 -1.63 -1.99
CA LEU A 82 16.57 -1.46 -2.18
C LEU A 82 15.97 -0.45 -1.17
N ASP A 83 16.40 -0.51 0.10
CA ASP A 83 16.07 0.49 1.12
C ASP A 83 16.58 1.89 0.75
N SER A 84 17.83 1.97 0.31
CA SER A 84 18.47 3.24 -0.05
C SER A 84 17.75 3.89 -1.23
N ALA A 85 17.40 3.10 -2.25
CA ALA A 85 16.63 3.54 -3.40
C ALA A 85 15.22 4.01 -3.01
N PHE A 86 14.56 3.31 -2.09
CA PHE A 86 13.26 3.72 -1.53
C PHE A 86 13.34 5.08 -0.85
N LEU A 87 14.30 5.27 0.06
CA LEU A 87 14.46 6.51 0.83
C LEU A 87 14.79 7.70 -0.09
N PHE A 88 15.63 7.48 -1.10
CA PHE A 88 15.95 8.49 -2.09
C PHE A 88 14.73 8.88 -2.93
N ALA A 89 13.97 7.89 -3.40
CA ALA A 89 12.73 8.12 -4.15
C ALA A 89 11.66 8.83 -3.31
N TYR A 90 11.56 8.48 -2.03
CA TYR A 90 10.67 9.12 -1.06
C TYR A 90 11.03 10.59 -0.84
N ALA A 91 12.31 10.92 -0.67
CA ALA A 91 12.77 12.31 -0.55
C ALA A 91 12.42 13.15 -1.80
N PHE A 92 12.61 12.58 -2.99
CA PHE A 92 12.19 13.24 -4.23
C PHE A 92 10.66 13.35 -4.37
N GLY A 93 9.93 12.32 -3.92
CA GLY A 93 8.46 12.29 -3.88
C GLY A 93 7.89 13.43 -3.04
N MET A 94 8.42 13.61 -1.82
CA MET A 94 7.99 14.66 -0.89
C MET A 94 8.20 16.08 -1.45
N PHE A 95 9.24 16.30 -2.26
CA PHE A 95 9.44 17.59 -2.92
C PHE A 95 8.36 17.88 -3.96
N PHE A 96 7.98 16.86 -4.75
CA PHE A 96 7.01 17.02 -5.82
C PHE A 96 5.55 17.01 -5.32
N SER A 97 5.27 16.24 -4.27
CA SER A 97 3.96 16.19 -3.62
C SER A 97 3.56 17.54 -3.03
N GLY A 98 4.50 18.30 -2.46
CA GLY A 98 4.26 19.66 -1.95
C GLY A 98 3.79 20.60 -3.07
N PHE A 99 4.45 20.57 -4.23
CA PHE A 99 4.05 21.38 -5.38
C PHE A 99 2.69 20.95 -5.95
N LEU A 100 2.42 19.64 -5.99
CA LEU A 100 1.16 19.10 -6.49
C LEU A 100 -0.01 19.36 -5.53
N ALA A 101 0.23 19.33 -4.22
CA ALA A 101 -0.75 19.57 -3.17
C ALA A 101 -1.30 21.01 -3.20
N GLU A 102 -0.49 21.99 -3.62
CA GLU A 102 -0.94 23.37 -3.81
C GLU A 102 -1.90 23.54 -5.01
N ARG A 103 -1.82 22.65 -6.01
CA ARG A 103 -2.59 22.74 -7.27
C ARG A 103 -3.78 21.79 -7.32
N CYS A 104 -3.81 20.76 -6.49
CA CYS A 104 -4.82 19.71 -6.52
C CYS A 104 -5.72 19.72 -5.28
N ASN A 105 -6.97 19.30 -5.46
CA ASN A 105 -7.88 19.06 -4.35
C ASN A 105 -7.37 17.91 -3.47
N LEU A 106 -7.14 18.18 -2.18
CA LEU A 106 -6.54 17.27 -1.19
C LEU A 106 -7.15 15.85 -1.20
N ARG A 107 -8.47 15.74 -1.36
CA ARG A 107 -9.17 14.45 -1.36
C ARG A 107 -8.79 13.54 -2.53
N TYR A 108 -8.67 14.11 -3.73
CA TYR A 108 -8.32 13.34 -4.92
C TYR A 108 -6.84 12.97 -4.92
N PHE A 109 -5.99 13.85 -4.39
CA PHE A 109 -4.57 13.60 -4.21
C PHE A 109 -4.32 12.38 -3.29
N LEU A 110 -4.93 12.36 -2.10
CA LEU A 110 -4.84 11.23 -1.16
C LEU A 110 -5.42 9.93 -1.72
N ALA A 111 -6.57 9.99 -2.40
CA ALA A 111 -7.20 8.80 -2.97
C ALA A 111 -6.34 8.17 -4.07
N MET A 112 -5.72 8.97 -4.93
CA MET A 112 -4.86 8.49 -6.00
C MET A 112 -3.57 7.88 -5.45
N GLY A 113 -2.96 8.49 -4.42
CA GLY A 113 -1.78 7.95 -3.73
C GLY A 113 -2.06 6.58 -3.11
N MET A 114 -3.19 6.44 -2.40
CA MET A 114 -3.59 5.18 -1.79
C MET A 114 -3.88 4.08 -2.83
N LEU A 115 -4.54 4.40 -3.94
CA LEU A 115 -4.79 3.44 -5.03
C LEU A 115 -3.48 2.97 -5.67
N PHE A 116 -2.58 3.90 -5.97
CA PHE A 116 -1.32 3.56 -6.64
C PHE A 116 -0.41 2.72 -5.74
N SER A 117 -0.29 3.05 -4.45
CA SER A 117 0.47 2.22 -3.49
C SER A 117 -0.11 0.81 -3.35
N GLY A 118 -1.43 0.66 -3.38
CA GLY A 118 -2.09 -0.64 -3.39
C GLY A 118 -1.79 -1.47 -4.64
N LEU A 119 -1.82 -0.83 -5.83
CA LEU A 119 -1.50 -1.47 -7.11
C LEU A 119 -0.04 -1.92 -7.17
N LEU A 120 0.89 -1.11 -6.67
CA LEU A 120 2.30 -1.45 -6.63
C LEU A 120 2.58 -2.63 -5.68
N ASN A 121 1.98 -2.63 -4.48
CA ASN A 121 2.13 -3.74 -3.55
C ASN A 121 1.51 -5.04 -4.11
N TRP A 122 0.38 -4.93 -4.80
CA TRP A 122 -0.22 -6.04 -5.54
C TRP A 122 0.70 -6.55 -6.64
N ALA A 123 1.38 -5.66 -7.38
CA ALA A 123 2.35 -6.04 -8.41
C ALA A 123 3.56 -6.80 -7.85
N ILE A 124 4.04 -6.47 -6.66
CA ILE A 124 5.09 -7.26 -5.97
C ILE A 124 4.57 -8.68 -5.68
N GLY A 125 3.35 -8.81 -5.15
CA GLY A 125 2.75 -10.13 -4.89
C GLY A 125 2.52 -10.94 -6.17
N LEU A 126 2.13 -10.27 -7.26
CA LEU A 126 1.92 -10.88 -8.58
C LEU A 126 3.25 -11.37 -9.18
N SER A 127 4.36 -10.68 -8.90
CA SER A 127 5.71 -11.07 -9.32
C SER A 127 6.08 -12.49 -8.92
N TYR A 128 5.65 -12.92 -7.73
CA TYR A 128 5.85 -14.28 -7.23
C TYR A 128 5.14 -15.32 -8.12
N TYR A 129 3.89 -15.06 -8.50
CA TYR A 129 3.11 -15.97 -9.34
C TYR A 129 3.66 -16.07 -10.78
N TYR A 130 4.14 -14.95 -11.32
CA TYR A 130 4.70 -14.89 -12.67
C TYR A 130 6.19 -15.29 -12.77
N ASN A 131 6.82 -15.73 -11.68
CA ASN A 131 8.23 -16.13 -11.65
C ASN A 131 9.20 -15.06 -12.22
N ILE A 132 8.93 -13.78 -11.95
CA ILE A 132 9.79 -12.68 -12.39
C ILE A 132 10.91 -12.49 -11.37
N HIS A 133 12.12 -12.94 -11.73
CA HIS A 133 13.30 -12.93 -10.85
C HIS A 133 14.23 -11.73 -11.11
N SER A 134 13.74 -10.64 -11.69
CA SER A 134 14.56 -9.46 -12.02
C SER A 134 14.64 -8.48 -10.85
N LEU A 135 15.85 -8.27 -10.35
CA LEU A 135 16.20 -7.29 -9.32
C LEU A 135 15.75 -5.87 -9.71
N GLY A 136 15.91 -5.50 -10.98
CA GLY A 136 15.50 -4.19 -11.50
C GLY A 136 13.99 -3.96 -11.40
N PHE A 137 13.18 -5.00 -11.55
CA PHE A 137 11.72 -4.90 -11.39
C PHE A 137 11.34 -4.53 -9.94
N PHE A 138 12.00 -5.14 -8.94
CA PHE A 138 11.79 -4.79 -7.54
C PHE A 138 12.25 -3.38 -7.21
N ILE A 139 13.41 -2.95 -7.75
CA ILE A 139 13.89 -1.56 -7.57
C ILE A 139 12.89 -0.56 -8.14
N ILE A 140 12.40 -0.76 -9.36
CA ILE A 140 11.48 0.17 -10.01
C ILE A 140 10.17 0.27 -9.22
N ILE A 141 9.60 -0.86 -8.78
CA ILE A 141 8.37 -0.85 -7.98
C ILE A 141 8.61 -0.19 -6.63
N GLN A 142 9.75 -0.42 -5.99
CA GLN A 142 10.08 0.19 -4.71
C GLN A 142 10.25 1.70 -4.82
N ILE A 143 10.89 2.19 -5.89
CA ILE A 143 11.01 3.63 -6.19
C ILE A 143 9.63 4.25 -6.43
N LEU A 144 8.78 3.59 -7.22
CA LEU A 144 7.41 4.05 -7.46
C LEU A 144 6.58 4.06 -6.18
N SER A 145 6.78 3.07 -5.29
CA SER A 145 6.09 2.99 -4.01
C SER A 145 6.56 4.09 -3.05
N GLY A 146 7.85 4.42 -3.05
CA GLY A 146 8.39 5.54 -2.28
C GLY A 146 7.79 6.89 -2.68
N LYS A 147 7.52 7.10 -3.97
CA LYS A 147 6.90 8.35 -4.45
C LYS A 147 5.41 8.49 -4.13
N CYS A 148 4.69 7.39 -3.94
CA CYS A 148 3.24 7.40 -3.70
C CYS A 148 2.82 7.18 -2.25
N ASN A 149 3.74 6.79 -1.37
CA ASN A 149 3.49 6.75 0.07
C ASN A 149 3.55 8.16 0.68
N GLU A 150 2.59 9.01 0.31
CA GLU A 150 2.24 10.23 1.03
C GLU A 150 0.74 10.29 1.31
#